data_AF-X1LJY3-F1
#
_entry.id   AF-X1LJY3-F1
#
_cell.length_a   1.000
_cell.length_b   1.000
_cell.length_c   1.000
_cell.angle_alpha   90.00
_cell.angle_beta   90.00
_cell.angle_gamma   90.00
#
_symmetry.space_group_name_H-M   'P 1'
#
loop_
_entity.id
_entity.type
_entity.pdbx_description
1 polymer ?
#
loop_
_entity_poly.entity_id
_entity_poly.type
_entity_poly.pdbx_seq_one_letter_code
_entity_poly.pdbx_strand_id
1 'polypeptide(L)'
;SAVADASGLGIMEIEAMRKHGYEDSFSCAITAASATIGPIFPPSIPMIFYAMLSGTSIGNLFLGGMAPGILIGLALMAYIAYIAKKRNYPRGEKYTLKEFIRITAIAFPALLTPVILLGGIYSGIVTPTEAGALAGFYAIIISFFVYRALGLKQLIEVISSK
;
A
#
# COMPACT_ATOMS: atom_id res chain seq x y z
N SER A 1 0.45 -3.55 8.15
CA SER A 1 1.06 -4.77 8.71
C SER A 1 1.38 -5.71 7.56
N ALA A 2 2.53 -6.39 7.58
CA ALA A 2 2.91 -7.33 6.51
C ALA A 2 1.86 -8.43 6.30
N VAL A 3 1.27 -8.93 7.39
CA VAL A 3 0.23 -9.98 7.33
C VAL A 3 -1.02 -9.47 6.62
N ALA A 4 -1.50 -8.27 7.00
CA ALA A 4 -2.69 -7.67 6.40
C ALA A 4 -2.49 -7.34 4.91
N ASP A 5 -1.27 -6.95 4.53
CA ASP A 5 -0.92 -6.67 3.14
C ASP A 5 -0.94 -7.96 2.31
N ALA A 6 -0.26 -9.01 2.79
CA ALA A 6 -0.20 -10.30 2.12
C ALA A 6 -1.58 -11.00 2.04
N SER A 7 -2.39 -10.93 3.10
CA SER A 7 -3.71 -11.58 3.15
C SER A 7 -4.82 -10.77 2.49
N GLY A 8 -4.64 -9.45 2.32
CA GLY A 8 -5.62 -8.56 1.71
C GLY A 8 -5.32 -8.33 0.23
N LEU A 9 -4.40 -7.40 -0.05
CA LEU A 9 -4.01 -7.02 -1.41
C LEU A 9 -3.24 -8.16 -2.10
N GLY A 10 -2.38 -8.85 -1.36
CA GLY A 10 -1.51 -9.88 -1.92
C GLY A 10 -2.23 -11.03 -2.62
N ILE A 11 -3.42 -11.42 -2.13
CA ILE A 11 -4.23 -12.46 -2.80
C ILE A 11 -4.67 -11.98 -4.18
N MET A 12 -5.16 -10.73 -4.28
CA MET A 12 -5.59 -10.16 -5.56
C MET A 12 -4.42 -9.99 -6.53
N GLU A 13 -3.24 -9.60 -6.03
CA GLU A 13 -2.02 -9.49 -6.82
C GLU A 13 -1.57 -10.85 -7.36
N ILE A 14 -1.54 -11.89 -6.52
CA ILE A 14 -1.16 -13.25 -6.92
C ILE A 14 -2.15 -13.80 -7.97
N GLU A 15 -3.45 -13.61 -7.77
CA GLU A 15 -4.45 -14.02 -8.76
C GLU A 15 -4.28 -13.28 -10.09
N ALA A 16 -4.01 -11.98 -10.06
CA ALA A 16 -3.76 -11.19 -11.25
C ALA A 16 -2.50 -11.67 -11.99
N MET A 17 -1.39 -11.91 -11.27
CA MET A 17 -0.16 -12.45 -11.83
C MET A 17 -0.38 -13.83 -12.47
N ARG A 18 -1.09 -14.72 -11.78
CA ARG A 18 -1.44 -16.05 -12.29
C ARG A 18 -2.27 -15.96 -13.58
N LYS A 19 -3.28 -15.09 -13.64
CA LYS A 19 -4.10 -14.86 -14.84
C LYS A 19 -3.25 -14.37 -16.03
N HIS A 20 -2.16 -13.68 -15.75
CA HIS A 20 -1.18 -13.23 -16.75
C HIS A 20 -0.02 -14.21 -16.93
N GLY A 21 -0.12 -15.48 -16.51
CA GLY A 21 0.87 -16.51 -16.82
C GLY A 21 2.17 -16.43 -16.02
N TYR A 22 2.19 -15.72 -14.89
CA TYR A 22 3.31 -15.79 -13.95
C TYR A 22 3.25 -17.10 -13.17
N GLU A 23 4.42 -17.63 -12.81
CA GLU A 23 4.51 -18.84 -11.99
C GLU A 23 4.01 -18.56 -10.57
N ASP A 24 3.26 -19.50 -9.98
CA ASP A 24 2.74 -19.38 -8.62
C ASP A 24 3.84 -19.19 -7.58
N SER A 25 4.95 -19.94 -7.72
CA SER A 25 6.10 -19.84 -6.81
C SER A 25 6.72 -18.44 -6.83
N PHE A 26 6.82 -17.82 -8.01
CA PHE A 26 7.32 -16.46 -8.15
C PHE A 26 6.34 -15.44 -7.58
N SER A 27 5.05 -15.59 -7.91
CA SER A 27 3.96 -14.71 -7.47
C SER A 27 3.86 -14.66 -5.95
N CYS A 28 3.84 -15.82 -5.30
CA CYS A 28 3.82 -15.90 -3.83
C CYS A 28 5.10 -15.34 -3.21
N ALA A 29 6.27 -15.66 -3.78
CA ALA A 29 7.56 -15.20 -3.23
C ALA A 29 7.71 -13.68 -3.29
N ILE A 30 7.33 -13.04 -4.42
CA ILE A 30 7.48 -11.59 -4.56
C ILE A 30 6.49 -10.83 -3.69
N THR A 31 5.24 -11.29 -3.59
CA THR A 31 4.22 -10.70 -2.70
C THR A 31 4.61 -10.86 -1.23
N ALA A 32 5.13 -12.01 -0.82
CA ALA A 32 5.62 -12.21 0.54
C ALA A 32 6.82 -11.30 0.84
N ALA A 33 7.76 -11.16 -0.10
CA ALA A 33 8.93 -10.30 0.05
C ALA A 33 8.55 -8.81 0.13
N SER A 34 7.66 -8.33 -0.74
CA SER A 34 7.21 -6.92 -0.73
C SER A 34 6.46 -6.56 0.55
N ALA A 35 5.65 -7.47 1.10
CA ALA A 35 4.92 -7.24 2.35
C ALA A 35 5.86 -6.94 3.54
N THR A 36 7.12 -7.40 3.50
CA THR A 36 8.14 -7.09 4.53
C THR A 36 8.61 -5.64 4.52
N ILE A 37 8.28 -4.86 3.49
CA ILE A 37 8.52 -3.41 3.45
C ILE A 37 7.60 -2.71 4.45
N GLY A 38 6.39 -3.22 4.69
CA GLY A 38 5.39 -2.57 5.54
C GLY A 38 5.86 -2.23 6.97
N PRO A 39 6.59 -3.11 7.66
CA PRO A 39 7.23 -2.78 8.94
C PRO A 39 8.34 -1.71 8.88
N ILE A 40 8.95 -1.46 7.72
CA ILE A 40 10.12 -0.59 7.54
C ILE A 40 9.71 0.79 7.01
N PHE A 41 8.82 0.82 6.01
CA PHE A 41 8.42 2.05 5.34
C PHE A 41 7.23 2.72 6.05
N PRO A 42 7.21 4.05 6.19
CA PRO A 42 6.14 4.74 6.91
C PRO A 42 4.78 4.74 6.19
N PRO A 43 3.65 4.77 6.93
CA PRO A 43 3.54 4.63 8.39
C PRO A 43 3.70 3.17 8.85
N SER A 44 4.40 2.94 9.97
CA SER A 44 4.70 1.59 10.47
C SER A 44 4.35 1.44 11.95
N ILE A 45 3.53 0.42 12.27
CA ILE A 45 3.11 0.09 13.64
C ILE A 45 4.32 -0.24 14.53
N PRO A 46 5.27 -1.11 14.13
CA PRO A 46 6.50 -1.34 14.90
C PRO A 46 7.28 -0.06 15.24
N MET A 47 7.36 0.88 14.29
CA MET A 47 8.04 2.17 14.54
C MET A 47 7.28 3.04 15.54
N ILE A 48 5.94 3.03 15.51
CA ILE A 48 5.11 3.70 16.51
C ILE A 48 5.35 3.11 17.90
N PHE A 49 5.35 1.78 18.03
CA PHE A 49 5.64 1.12 19.32
C PHE A 49 7.04 1.46 19.82
N TYR A 50 8.05 1.41 18.95
CA TYR A 50 9.42 1.79 19.32
C TYR A 50 9.49 3.25 19.78
N ALA A 51 8.83 4.18 19.07
CA ALA A 51 8.77 5.58 19.45
C ALA A 51 8.13 5.79 20.82
N MET A 52 7.02 5.10 21.08
CA MET A 52 6.31 5.15 22.37
C MET A 52 7.19 4.65 23.52
N LEU A 53 7.96 3.59 23.30
CA LEU A 53 8.84 3.00 24.33
C LEU A 53 10.13 3.81 24.54
N SER A 54 10.71 4.34 23.47
CA SER A 54 11.99 5.07 23.50
C SER A 54 11.85 6.57 23.74
N GLY A 55 10.64 7.12 23.64
CA GLY A 55 10.39 8.56 23.64
C GLY A 55 10.91 9.27 22.38
N THR A 56 11.37 8.54 21.36
CA THR A 56 11.84 9.12 20.10
C THR A 56 10.66 9.71 19.31
N SER A 57 10.88 10.81 18.58
CA SER A 57 9.87 11.37 17.68
C SER A 57 9.45 10.37 16.59
N ILE A 58 8.14 10.12 16.51
CA ILE A 58 7.52 9.26 15.49
C ILE A 58 7.80 9.81 14.08
N GLY A 59 7.69 11.13 13.89
CA GLY A 59 7.97 11.77 12.60
C GLY A 59 9.42 11.56 12.15
N ASN A 60 10.37 11.67 13.07
CA ASN A 60 11.80 11.44 12.75
C ASN A 60 12.08 9.98 12.40
N LEU A 61 11.47 9.05 13.14
CA LEU A 61 11.57 7.63 12.83
C LEU A 61 11.00 7.35 11.45
N PHE A 62 9.82 7.88 11.13
CA PHE A 62 9.22 7.71 9.82
C PHE A 62 10.12 8.23 8.71
N LEU A 63 10.61 9.48 8.80
CA LEU A 63 11.56 10.02 7.83
C LEU A 63 12.81 9.15 7.68
N GLY A 64 13.34 8.62 8.80
CA GLY A 64 14.46 7.69 8.79
C GLY A 64 14.18 6.34 8.12
N GLY A 65 12.95 5.83 8.22
CA GLY A 65 12.50 4.59 7.58
C GLY A 65 12.23 4.72 6.06
N MET A 66 12.03 5.94 5.55
CA MET A 66 11.80 6.15 4.12
C MET A 66 12.98 5.70 3.27
N ALA A 67 14.21 6.07 3.66
CA ALA A 67 15.42 5.71 2.94
C ALA A 67 15.60 4.18 2.77
N PRO A 68 15.62 3.35 3.84
CA PRO A 68 15.74 1.91 3.69
C PRO A 68 14.54 1.30 2.96
N GLY A 69 13.31 1.77 3.17
CA GLY A 69 12.15 1.24 2.46
C GLY A 69 12.19 1.50 0.95
N ILE A 70 12.62 2.70 0.53
CA ILE A 70 12.82 3.03 -0.89
C ILE A 70 13.94 2.15 -1.48
N LEU A 71 15.05 1.96 -0.76
CA LEU A 71 16.15 1.11 -1.22
C LEU A 71 15.70 -0.34 -1.45
N ILE A 72 14.92 -0.91 -0.52
CA ILE A 72 14.36 -2.26 -0.66
C ILE A 72 13.40 -2.30 -1.86
N GLY A 73 12.52 -1.31 -2.00
CA GLY A 73 11.62 -1.19 -3.14
C GLY A 73 12.36 -1.17 -4.47
N LEU A 74 13.39 -0.32 -4.60
CA LEU A 74 14.22 -0.24 -5.80
C LEU A 74 14.98 -1.54 -6.08
N ALA A 75 15.48 -2.21 -5.04
CA ALA A 75 16.14 -3.51 -5.18
C ALA A 75 15.17 -4.58 -5.70
N LEU A 76 13.94 -4.63 -5.18
CA LEU A 76 12.89 -5.52 -5.68
C LEU A 76 12.51 -5.18 -7.13
N MET A 77 12.35 -3.90 -7.47
CA MET A 77 12.07 -3.47 -8.85
C MET A 77 13.17 -3.91 -9.82
N ALA A 78 14.44 -3.74 -9.45
CA ALA A 78 15.58 -4.18 -10.25
C ALA A 78 15.60 -5.70 -10.42
N TYR A 79 15.34 -6.45 -9.34
CA TYR A 79 15.23 -7.91 -9.38
C TYR A 79 14.09 -8.38 -10.29
N ILE A 80 12.90 -7.78 -10.19
CA ILE A 80 11.74 -8.10 -11.04
C ILE A 80 12.06 -7.81 -12.51
N ALA A 81 12.68 -6.66 -12.80
CA ALA A 81 13.05 -6.30 -14.18
C ALA A 81 14.03 -7.33 -14.80
N TYR A 82 14.98 -7.82 -14.01
CA TYR A 82 15.90 -8.87 -14.42
C TYR A 82 15.20 -10.22 -14.62
N ILE A 83 14.42 -10.68 -13.64
CA ILE A 83 13.81 -12.01 -13.65
C ILE A 83 12.69 -12.11 -14.69
N ALA A 84 11.92 -11.05 -14.91
CA ALA A 84 10.88 -11.01 -15.93
C ALA A 84 11.45 -11.16 -17.33
N LYS A 85 12.61 -10.56 -17.59
CA LYS A 85 13.34 -10.76 -18.86
C LYS A 85 13.92 -12.18 -18.96
N LYS A 86 14.49 -12.70 -17.86
CA LYS A 86 15.11 -14.04 -17.83
C LYS A 86 14.07 -15.16 -18.03
N ARG A 87 12.89 -15.03 -17.44
CA ARG A 87 11.79 -16.01 -17.49
C ARG A 87 10.78 -15.72 -18.61
N ASN A 88 11.00 -14.67 -19.41
CA ASN A 88 10.10 -14.22 -20.48
C ASN A 88 8.64 -14.04 -20.02
N TYR A 89 8.43 -13.40 -18.88
CA TYR A 89 7.07 -13.07 -18.43
C TYR A 89 6.39 -12.11 -19.42
N PRO A 90 5.06 -12.24 -19.60
CA PRO A 90 4.34 -11.44 -20.57
C PRO A 90 4.32 -9.96 -20.17
N ARG A 91 4.37 -9.12 -21.20
CA ARG A 91 4.32 -7.66 -21.04
C ARG A 91 2.87 -7.20 -21.03
N GLY A 92 2.57 -6.23 -20.17
CA GLY A 92 1.27 -5.56 -20.15
C GLY A 92 1.05 -4.69 -21.39
N GLU A 93 -0.17 -4.18 -21.50
CA GLU A 93 -0.58 -3.27 -22.57
C GLU A 93 0.11 -1.90 -22.44
N LYS A 94 0.34 -1.24 -23.57
CA LYS A 94 0.87 0.12 -23.59
C LYS A 94 -0.28 1.11 -23.47
N TYR A 95 -0.16 2.07 -22.55
CA TYR A 95 -1.13 3.14 -22.39
C TYR A 95 -0.73 4.40 -23.17
N THR A 96 -1.72 5.06 -23.76
CA THR A 96 -1.58 6.41 -24.34
C THR A 96 -1.55 7.47 -23.24
N LEU A 97 -1.03 8.67 -23.55
CA LEU A 97 -1.01 9.78 -22.59
C LEU A 97 -2.41 10.16 -22.09
N LYS A 98 -3.42 10.07 -22.97
CA LYS A 98 -4.82 10.35 -22.62
C LYS A 98 -5.35 9.34 -21.58
N GLU A 99 -5.03 8.06 -21.76
CA GLU A 99 -5.40 7.01 -20.81
C GLU A 99 -4.67 7.19 -19.49
N PHE A 100 -3.37 7.50 -19.52
CA PHE A 100 -2.59 7.77 -18.32
C PHE A 100 -3.19 8.90 -17.47
N ILE A 101 -3.55 10.03 -18.10
CA ILE A 101 -4.18 11.17 -17.40
C ILE A 101 -5.54 10.76 -16.83
N ARG A 102 -6.35 10.03 -17.61
CA ARG A 102 -7.67 9.56 -17.15
C ARG A 102 -7.54 8.62 -15.95
N ILE A 103 -6.65 7.64 -16.00
CA ILE A 103 -6.42 6.68 -14.92
C ILE A 103 -5.90 7.41 -13.68
N THR A 104 -4.96 8.35 -13.86
CA THR A 104 -4.43 9.16 -12.76
C THR A 104 -5.53 10.00 -12.10
N ALA A 105 -6.41 10.63 -12.89
CA ALA A 105 -7.54 11.40 -12.35
C ALA A 105 -8.53 10.53 -11.57
N ILE A 106 -8.78 9.30 -12.02
CA ILE A 106 -9.62 8.32 -11.31
C ILE A 106 -8.94 7.88 -10.00
N ALA A 107 -7.62 7.66 -10.02
CA ALA A 107 -6.86 7.23 -8.84
C ALA A 107 -6.59 8.37 -7.84
N PHE A 108 -6.70 9.63 -8.27
CA PHE A 108 -6.32 10.80 -7.47
C PHE A 108 -6.97 10.85 -6.09
N PRO A 109 -8.29 10.61 -5.92
CA PRO A 109 -8.91 10.57 -4.59
C PRO A 109 -8.29 9.50 -3.67
N ALA A 110 -8.01 8.30 -4.17
CA ALA A 110 -7.32 7.27 -3.37
C ALA A 110 -5.91 7.71 -2.95
N LEU A 111 -5.17 8.40 -3.83
CA LEU A 111 -3.83 8.92 -3.54
C LEU A 111 -3.81 10.03 -2.47
N LEU A 112 -4.95 10.67 -2.17
CA LEU A 112 -5.03 11.62 -1.06
C LEU A 112 -5.00 10.94 0.31
N THR A 113 -5.30 9.64 0.39
CA THR A 113 -5.28 8.89 1.66
C THR A 113 -3.92 8.93 2.37
N PRO A 114 -2.79 8.57 1.73
CA PRO A 114 -1.47 8.71 2.35
C PRO A 114 -1.10 10.18 2.62
N VAL A 115 -1.59 11.13 1.83
CA VAL A 115 -1.35 12.57 2.05
C VAL A 115 -2.05 13.06 3.32
N ILE A 116 -3.31 12.66 3.54
CA ILE A 116 -4.06 12.99 4.75
C ILE A 116 -3.38 12.37 5.96
N LEU A 117 -2.98 11.10 5.86
CA LEU A 117 -2.32 10.38 6.93
C LEU A 117 -0.97 11.01 7.29
N LEU A 118 -0.05 11.10 6.32
CA LEU A 118 1.31 11.61 6.56
C LEU A 118 1.30 13.11 6.85
N GLY A 119 0.46 13.88 6.14
CA GLY A 119 0.29 15.32 6.37
C GLY A 119 -0.22 15.62 7.77
N GLY A 120 -1.18 14.85 8.28
CA GLY A 120 -1.67 14.97 9.65
C GLY A 120 -0.58 14.69 10.70
N ILE A 121 0.22 13.64 10.49
CA ILE A 121 1.31 13.26 11.40
C ILE A 121 2.46 14.28 11.36
N TYR A 122 2.94 14.65 10.18
CA TYR A 122 4.11 15.53 10.03
C TYR A 122 3.81 17.00 10.36
N SER A 123 2.57 17.46 10.21
CA SER A 123 2.15 18.78 10.68
C SER A 123 1.98 18.86 12.20
N GLY A 124 1.93 17.71 12.89
CA GLY A 124 1.69 17.63 14.33
C GLY A 124 0.27 18.00 14.76
N ILE A 125 -0.67 18.16 13.82
CA ILE A 125 -2.07 18.50 14.10
C ILE A 125 -2.79 17.33 14.78
N VAL A 126 -2.47 16.09 14.38
CA VAL A 126 -3.08 14.87 14.90
C VAL A 126 -2.02 13.84 15.28
N THR A 127 -2.36 12.99 16.25
CA THR A 127 -1.55 11.83 16.60
C THR A 127 -1.63 10.74 15.52
N PRO A 128 -0.69 9.78 15.47
CA PRO A 128 -0.73 8.71 14.48
C PRO A 128 -2.02 7.87 14.51
N THR A 129 -2.60 7.67 15.70
CA THR A 129 -3.85 6.92 15.85
C THR A 129 -5.03 7.70 15.25
N GLU A 130 -5.11 9.00 15.50
CA GLU A 130 -6.13 9.89 14.93
C GLU A 130 -5.95 10.04 13.41
N ALA A 131 -4.71 10.16 12.93
CA ALA A 131 -4.40 10.18 11.51
C ALA A 131 -4.87 8.89 10.81
N GLY A 132 -4.69 7.74 11.45
CA GLY A 132 -5.22 6.46 10.97
C GLY A 132 -6.75 6.44 10.90
N ALA A 133 -7.42 6.96 11.93
CA ALA A 133 -8.89 7.06 11.95
C ALA A 133 -9.42 7.98 10.85
N LEU A 134 -8.79 9.16 10.65
CA LEU A 134 -9.15 10.11 9.60
C LEU A 134 -8.93 9.52 8.20
N ALA A 135 -7.79 8.86 7.97
CA ALA A 135 -7.49 8.21 6.70
C ALA A 135 -8.46 7.06 6.40
N GLY A 136 -8.80 6.25 7.40
CA GLY A 136 -9.79 5.17 7.26
C GLY A 136 -11.20 5.70 6.98
N PHE A 137 -11.62 6.75 7.69
CA PHE A 137 -12.90 7.41 7.45
C PHE A 137 -12.96 8.02 6.03
N TYR A 138 -11.89 8.69 5.60
CA TYR A 138 -11.75 9.20 4.24
C TYR A 138 -11.85 8.08 3.19
N ALA A 139 -11.18 6.95 3.42
CA ALA A 139 -11.23 5.78 2.55
C ALA A 139 -12.67 5.22 2.40
N ILE A 140 -13.44 5.19 3.49
CA ILE A 140 -14.86 4.80 3.44
C ILE A 140 -15.66 5.79 2.59
N ILE A 141 -15.48 7.10 2.78
CA ILE A 141 -16.17 8.14 2.00
C ILE A 141 -15.89 7.97 0.50
N ILE A 142 -14.62 7.90 0.10
CA ILE A 142 -14.29 7.79 -1.33
C ILE A 142 -14.78 6.45 -1.92
N SER A 143 -14.76 5.37 -1.14
CA SER A 143 -15.27 4.08 -1.60
C SER A 143 -16.78 4.12 -1.90
N PHE A 144 -17.56 4.78 -1.04
CA PHE A 144 -19.00 4.94 -1.23
C PHE A 144 -19.36 5.94 -2.33
N PHE A 145 -18.81 7.15 -2.25
CA PHE A 145 -19.30 8.28 -3.05
C PHE A 145 -18.56 8.44 -4.38
N VAL A 146 -17.26 8.12 -4.43
CA VAL A 146 -16.43 8.30 -5.63
C VAL A 146 -16.37 7.02 -6.45
N TYR A 147 -15.90 5.93 -5.84
CA TYR A 147 -15.71 4.66 -6.55
C TYR A 147 -16.98 3.81 -6.61
N ARG A 148 -17.94 4.06 -5.71
CA ARG A 148 -19.17 3.25 -5.56
C ARG A 148 -18.86 1.76 -5.48
N ALA A 149 -17.73 1.43 -4.83
CA ALA A 149 -17.21 0.06 -4.74
C ALA A 149 -17.78 -0.70 -3.53
N LEU A 150 -18.27 0.02 -2.52
CA LEU A 150 -18.87 -0.52 -1.29
C LEU A 150 -20.29 0.01 -1.11
N GLY A 151 -21.25 -0.91 -0.92
CA GLY A 151 -22.61 -0.62 -0.44
C GLY A 151 -22.75 -0.83 1.07
N LEU A 152 -23.87 -0.35 1.64
CA LEU A 152 -24.13 -0.41 3.09
C LEU A 152 -24.02 -1.82 3.68
N LYS A 153 -24.52 -2.83 2.96
CA LYS A 153 -24.45 -4.23 3.41
C LYS A 153 -23.01 -4.74 3.50
N GLN A 154 -22.21 -4.46 2.47
CA GLN A 154 -20.80 -4.86 2.42
C GLN A 154 -19.97 -4.11 3.46
N LEU A 155 -20.29 -2.84 3.74
CA LEU A 155 -19.64 -2.11 4.84
C LEU A 155 -19.94 -2.74 6.20
N ILE A 156 -21.20 -3.09 6.47
CA ILE A 156 -21.59 -3.76 7.72
C ILE A 156 -20.87 -5.11 7.84
N GLU A 157 -20.76 -5.86 6.75
CA GLU A 157 -20.02 -7.12 6.70
C GLU A 157 -18.53 -6.92 7.01
N VAL A 158 -17.88 -5.92 6.40
CA VAL A 158 -16.47 -5.58 6.66
C VAL A 158 -16.23 -5.18 8.12
N ILE A 159 -17.14 -4.40 8.71
CA ILE A 159 -17.02 -3.98 10.12
C ILE A 159 -17.32 -5.13 11.09
N SER A 160 -18.22 -6.04 10.71
CA SER A 160 -18.66 -7.16 11.57
C SER A 160 -17.80 -8.42 11.42
N SER A 161 -16.99 -8.50 10.37
CA SER A 161 -15.99 -9.56 10.16
C SER A 161 -14.95 -9.49 11.27
N LYS A 162 -15.06 -10.41 12.24
CA LYS A 162 -14.06 -10.64 13.30
C LYS A 162 -12.80 -11.29 12.73
#